data_AF-A0A2A2V793-F1
#
_entry.id   AF-A0A2A2V793-F1
#
_cell.length_a   1.000
_cell.length_b   1.000
_cell.length_c   1.000
_cell.angle_alpha   90.00
_cell.angle_beta   90.00
_cell.angle_gamma   90.00
#
_symmetry.space_group_name_H-M   'P 1'
#
loop_
_entity.id
_entity.type
_entity.pdbx_description
1 polymer ?
#
loop_
_entity_poly.entity_id
_entity_poly.type
_entity_poly.pdbx_seq_one_letter_code
_entity_poly.pdbx_strand_id
1 'polypeptide(L)'
;MLNASDGASLVTALTTIDNNPGTSYTLNITNNITLTSGTTLPVINSSSRVTINGGNFTLDGGGVQRGLFVYSGTVAVNNLTIQNAVAKGGNGGNGFDGGGGGGMGAGGALFVANGANVTVNNVALASNQANGGNGGNYGAGGSGGGGGGLGGNGGNGGNAGA
;
A
#
# COMPACT_ATOMS: atom_id res chain seq x y z
N MET A 1 -4.93 -15.69 -17.37
CA MET A 1 -5.96 -15.26 -16.38
C MET A 1 -5.53 -15.73 -15.02
N LEU A 2 -5.84 -14.98 -13.97
CA LEU A 2 -5.51 -15.27 -12.57
C LEU A 2 -6.80 -15.21 -11.74
N ASN A 3 -6.88 -16.00 -10.67
CA ASN A 3 -8.01 -15.99 -9.75
C ASN A 3 -7.49 -15.88 -8.31
N ALA A 4 -8.23 -15.16 -7.47
CA ALA A 4 -7.95 -15.05 -6.04
C ALA A 4 -9.24 -15.26 -5.24
N SER A 5 -9.19 -16.18 -4.29
CA SER A 5 -10.30 -16.52 -3.39
C SER A 5 -9.99 -16.24 -1.91
N ASP A 6 -8.76 -15.86 -1.60
CA ASP A 6 -8.26 -15.53 -0.27
C ASP A 6 -7.05 -14.60 -0.35
N GLY A 7 -6.53 -14.16 0.80
CA GLY A 7 -5.40 -13.25 0.86
C GLY A 7 -4.11 -13.83 0.25
N ALA A 8 -3.87 -15.14 0.42
CA ALA A 8 -2.66 -15.79 -0.08
C ALA A 8 -2.67 -15.87 -1.62
N SER A 9 -3.77 -16.32 -2.22
CA SER A 9 -3.94 -16.37 -3.68
C SER A 9 -3.93 -14.99 -4.31
N LEU A 10 -4.46 -13.96 -3.62
CA LEU A 10 -4.35 -12.58 -4.07
C LEU A 10 -2.90 -12.08 -4.07
N VAL A 11 -2.13 -12.36 -3.02
CA VAL A 11 -0.69 -12.06 -2.99
C VAL A 11 0.03 -12.75 -4.14
N THR A 12 -0.20 -14.05 -4.36
CA THR A 12 0.41 -14.78 -5.49
C THR A 12 0.04 -14.17 -6.84
N ALA A 13 -1.22 -13.79 -7.05
CA ALA A 13 -1.65 -13.19 -8.29
C ALA A 13 -1.01 -11.82 -8.55
N LEU A 14 -0.93 -10.96 -7.52
CA LEU A 14 -0.30 -9.65 -7.64
C LEU A 14 1.23 -9.75 -7.82
N THR A 15 1.89 -10.67 -7.12
CA THR A 15 3.32 -10.98 -7.34
C THR A 15 3.57 -11.47 -8.76
N THR A 16 2.65 -12.26 -9.33
CA THR A 16 2.76 -12.70 -10.73
C THR A 16 2.70 -11.52 -11.70
N ILE A 17 1.81 -10.56 -11.45
CA ILE A 17 1.68 -9.34 -12.26
C ILE A 17 2.95 -8.49 -12.17
N ASP A 18 3.43 -8.24 -10.95
CA ASP A 18 4.63 -7.43 -10.67
C ASP A 18 5.90 -8.01 -11.32
N ASN A 19 6.07 -9.33 -11.26
CA ASN A 19 7.21 -10.02 -11.88
C ASN A 19 7.14 -10.13 -13.41
N ASN A 20 5.97 -9.86 -14.01
CA ASN A 20 5.76 -9.98 -15.45
C ASN A 20 5.12 -8.71 -16.02
N PRO A 21 5.78 -7.54 -15.89
CA PRO A 21 5.14 -6.24 -16.11
C PRO A 21 4.67 -6.03 -17.55
N GLY A 22 5.30 -6.68 -18.54
CA GLY A 22 4.96 -6.60 -19.96
C GLY A 22 3.80 -7.50 -20.41
N THR A 23 3.17 -8.23 -19.49
CA THR A 23 2.06 -9.13 -19.80
C THR A 23 0.74 -8.52 -19.34
N SER A 24 -0.30 -8.61 -20.18
CA SER A 24 -1.65 -8.20 -19.79
C SER A 24 -2.33 -9.29 -18.97
N TYR A 25 -2.97 -8.90 -17.87
CA TYR A 25 -3.64 -9.83 -16.96
C TYR A 25 -5.10 -9.46 -16.72
N THR A 26 -5.92 -10.50 -16.61
CA THR A 26 -7.23 -10.42 -15.94
C THR A 26 -7.12 -11.21 -14.65
N LEU A 27 -7.35 -10.53 -13.52
CA LEU A 27 -7.45 -11.09 -12.18
C LEU A 27 -8.92 -11.06 -11.75
N ASN A 28 -9.50 -12.23 -11.47
CA ASN A 28 -10.84 -12.34 -10.91
C ASN A 28 -10.77 -12.59 -9.41
N ILE A 29 -11.49 -11.79 -8.64
CA ILE A 29 -11.81 -12.08 -7.24
C ILE A 29 -13.01 -13.02 -7.25
N THR A 30 -12.87 -14.17 -6.60
CA THR A 30 -13.88 -15.26 -6.66
C THR A 30 -14.52 -15.55 -5.32
N ASN A 31 -14.14 -14.82 -4.27
CA ASN A 31 -14.76 -14.86 -2.95
C ASN A 31 -14.47 -13.55 -2.18
N ASN A 32 -15.13 -13.33 -1.06
CA ASN A 32 -14.71 -12.29 -0.12
C ASN A 32 -13.32 -12.63 0.44
N ILE A 33 -12.44 -11.63 0.46
CA ILE A 33 -11.05 -11.74 0.90
C ILE A 33 -10.85 -10.82 2.10
N THR A 34 -10.38 -11.36 3.22
CA THR A 34 -9.95 -10.57 4.38
C THR A 34 -8.44 -10.67 4.53
N LEU A 35 -7.79 -9.51 4.56
CA LEU A 35 -6.36 -9.39 4.79
C LEU A 35 -6.07 -9.40 6.31
N THR A 36 -4.92 -9.95 6.65
CA THR A 36 -4.38 -9.99 8.00
C THR A 36 -2.95 -9.42 8.00
N SER A 37 -2.34 -9.25 9.17
CA SER A 37 -0.94 -8.81 9.28
C SER A 37 0.04 -9.69 8.49
N GLY A 38 -0.31 -10.94 8.17
CA GLY A 38 0.51 -11.86 7.36
C GLY A 38 0.29 -11.79 5.85
N THR A 39 -0.71 -11.03 5.37
CA THR A 39 -1.08 -10.99 3.94
C THR A 39 -0.89 -9.59 3.36
N THR A 40 0.36 -9.13 3.32
CA THR A 40 0.70 -7.84 2.70
C THR A 40 0.62 -7.95 1.19
N LEU A 41 -0.23 -7.13 0.55
CA LEU A 41 -0.36 -7.12 -0.90
C LEU A 41 0.85 -6.46 -1.57
N PRO A 42 1.47 -7.09 -2.59
CA PRO A 42 2.43 -6.45 -3.47
C PRO A 42 1.86 -5.19 -4.14
N VAL A 43 2.74 -4.35 -4.68
CA VAL A 43 2.32 -3.27 -5.57
C VAL A 43 1.93 -3.85 -6.93
N ILE A 44 1.07 -3.14 -7.66
CA ILE A 44 0.81 -3.40 -9.07
C ILE A 44 1.75 -2.49 -9.87
N ASN A 45 2.77 -3.09 -10.46
CA ASN A 45 3.74 -2.44 -11.34
C ASN A 45 3.70 -3.16 -12.69
N SER A 46 3.12 -2.53 -13.70
CA SER A 46 2.94 -3.11 -15.03
C SER A 46 3.20 -2.07 -16.11
N SER A 47 3.75 -2.50 -17.24
CA SER A 47 3.82 -1.71 -18.47
C SER A 47 2.69 -2.07 -19.44
N SER A 48 1.78 -2.95 -19.04
CA SER A 48 0.65 -3.46 -19.81
C SER A 48 -0.69 -3.21 -19.09
N ARG A 49 -1.77 -3.78 -19.64
CA ARG A 49 -3.11 -3.64 -19.06
C ARG A 49 -3.37 -4.72 -18.02
N VAL A 50 -3.82 -4.31 -16.84
CA VAL A 50 -4.32 -5.19 -15.79
C VAL A 50 -5.80 -4.89 -15.56
N THR A 51 -6.62 -5.93 -15.56
CA THR A 51 -8.05 -5.84 -15.21
C THR A 51 -8.30 -6.65 -13.95
N ILE A 52 -8.81 -6.00 -12.92
CA ILE A 52 -9.24 -6.62 -11.66
C ILE A 52 -10.77 -6.64 -11.68
N ASN A 53 -11.33 -7.84 -11.80
CA ASN A 53 -12.77 -8.07 -11.71
C ASN A 53 -13.10 -8.52 -10.29
N GLY A 54 -13.72 -7.64 -9.51
CA GLY A 54 -14.08 -7.90 -8.13
C GLY A 54 -15.27 -8.84 -7.94
N GLY A 55 -16.09 -9.08 -8.97
CA GLY A 55 -17.20 -10.03 -8.90
C GLY A 55 -18.30 -9.67 -7.89
N ASN A 56 -18.40 -8.40 -7.48
CA ASN A 56 -19.20 -7.89 -6.36
C ASN A 56 -18.78 -8.45 -4.99
N PHE A 57 -17.57 -8.99 -4.88
CA PHE A 57 -16.99 -9.41 -3.60
C PHE A 57 -16.31 -8.24 -2.88
N THR A 58 -15.91 -8.52 -1.65
CA THR A 58 -15.22 -7.59 -0.77
C THR A 58 -13.75 -7.96 -0.60
N LEU A 59 -12.87 -6.97 -0.75
CA LEU A 59 -11.51 -6.96 -0.22
C LEU A 59 -11.52 -6.16 1.09
N ASP A 60 -11.49 -6.86 2.21
CA ASP A 60 -11.44 -6.28 3.55
C ASP A 60 -9.98 -6.23 4.02
N GLY A 61 -9.47 -5.03 4.32
CA GLY A 61 -8.10 -4.85 4.81
C GLY A 61 -7.88 -5.24 6.29
N GLY A 62 -8.93 -5.70 6.98
CA GLY A 62 -8.88 -6.18 8.35
C GLY A 62 -8.54 -5.12 9.40
N GLY A 63 -8.54 -3.83 9.03
CA GLY A 63 -8.05 -2.74 9.86
C GLY A 63 -6.53 -2.70 10.01
N VAL A 64 -5.79 -3.57 9.33
CA VAL A 64 -4.35 -3.79 9.54
C VAL A 64 -3.52 -3.73 8.26
N GLN A 65 -4.14 -3.87 7.10
CA GLN A 65 -3.47 -3.85 5.80
C GLN A 65 -4.09 -2.79 4.88
N ARG A 66 -3.27 -2.23 4.00
CA ARG A 66 -3.74 -1.43 2.88
C ARG A 66 -4.39 -2.32 1.81
N GLY A 67 -5.21 -1.70 0.97
CA GLY A 67 -5.76 -2.31 -0.23
C GLY A 67 -4.77 -2.23 -1.41
N LEU A 68 -5.31 -1.89 -2.57
CA LEU A 68 -4.57 -1.93 -3.83
C LEU A 68 -3.59 -0.74 -3.92
N PHE A 69 -2.35 -1.02 -4.30
CA PHE A 69 -1.34 0.01 -4.56
C PHE A 69 -0.91 -0.10 -6.01
N VAL A 70 -1.36 0.83 -6.85
CA VAL A 70 -1.00 0.86 -8.27
C VAL A 70 0.17 1.83 -8.46
N TYR A 71 1.36 1.25 -8.66
CA TYR A 71 2.59 2.00 -8.85
C TYR A 71 2.76 2.45 -10.30
N SER A 72 2.38 1.61 -11.26
CA SER A 72 2.48 1.94 -12.69
C SER A 72 1.48 1.13 -13.54
N GLY A 73 1.27 1.58 -14.77
CA GLY A 73 0.51 0.84 -15.79
C GLY A 73 -0.93 1.30 -15.95
N THR A 74 -1.69 0.59 -16.79
CA THR A 74 -3.12 0.86 -17.00
C THR A 74 -3.94 -0.21 -16.28
N VAL A 75 -4.61 0.19 -15.20
CA VAL A 75 -5.39 -0.73 -14.35
C VAL A 75 -6.87 -0.38 -14.41
N ALA A 76 -7.72 -1.37 -14.66
CA ALA A 76 -9.17 -1.26 -14.46
C ALA A 76 -9.58 -2.08 -13.23
N VAL A 77 -10.28 -1.47 -12.29
CA VAL A 77 -10.87 -2.16 -11.13
C VAL A 77 -12.38 -2.08 -11.24
N ASN A 78 -13.04 -3.23 -11.33
CA ASN A 78 -14.46 -3.32 -11.61
C ASN A 78 -15.18 -4.10 -10.51
N ASN A 79 -16.38 -3.69 -10.10
CA ASN A 79 -17.29 -4.49 -9.28
C ASN A 79 -16.65 -5.01 -7.99
N LEU A 80 -15.99 -4.15 -7.20
CA LEU A 80 -15.27 -4.55 -5.99
C LEU A 80 -15.62 -3.61 -4.83
N THR A 81 -15.86 -4.18 -3.65
CA THR A 81 -15.84 -3.39 -2.41
C THR A 81 -14.46 -3.47 -1.79
N ILE A 82 -13.83 -2.34 -1.49
CA ILE A 82 -12.61 -2.29 -0.68
C ILE A 82 -12.94 -1.60 0.63
N GLN A 83 -12.80 -2.31 1.74
CA GLN A 83 -13.19 -1.81 3.05
C GLN A 83 -12.16 -2.05 4.14
N ASN A 84 -12.27 -1.27 5.21
CA ASN A 84 -11.44 -1.41 6.42
C ASN A 84 -9.93 -1.48 6.13
N ALA A 85 -9.49 -0.91 5.01
CA ALA A 85 -8.11 -0.96 4.59
C ALA A 85 -7.37 0.25 5.14
N VAL A 86 -6.23 -0.01 5.78
CA VAL A 86 -5.44 0.97 6.53
C VAL A 86 -4.04 1.04 5.93
N ALA A 87 -3.72 2.20 5.34
CA ALA A 87 -2.36 2.53 4.98
C ALA A 87 -1.73 3.35 6.10
N LYS A 88 -0.60 2.89 6.65
CA LYS A 88 0.12 3.59 7.73
C LYS A 88 1.53 3.99 7.28
N GLY A 89 1.83 5.28 7.34
CA GLY A 89 3.18 5.80 7.17
C GLY A 89 4.07 5.46 8.37
N GLY A 90 5.35 5.24 8.12
CA GLY A 90 6.35 5.05 9.17
C GLY A 90 6.60 6.33 9.95
N ASN A 91 6.97 6.22 11.21
CA ASN A 91 7.32 7.37 12.03
C ASN A 91 8.67 7.96 11.59
N GLY A 92 8.86 9.26 11.77
CA GLY A 92 10.18 9.87 11.70
C GLY A 92 11.09 9.36 12.81
N GLY A 93 12.38 9.28 12.52
CA GLY A 93 13.40 8.96 13.50
C GLY A 93 13.62 10.13 14.45
N ASN A 94 13.94 9.84 15.71
CA ASN A 94 14.33 10.87 16.66
C ASN A 94 15.71 11.42 16.27
N GLY A 95 15.94 12.71 16.47
CA GLY A 95 17.27 13.31 16.29
C GLY A 95 17.67 14.14 17.50
N PHE A 96 18.92 14.58 17.53
CA PHE A 96 19.37 15.51 18.56
C PHE A 96 19.09 16.95 18.13
N ASP A 97 19.50 17.34 16.92
CA ASP A 97 19.26 18.71 16.41
C ASP A 97 17.89 18.88 15.73
N GLY A 98 17.19 17.78 15.43
CA GLY A 98 15.86 17.81 14.80
C GLY A 98 15.32 16.42 14.54
N GLY A 99 14.04 16.19 14.82
CA GLY A 99 13.37 14.93 14.52
C GLY A 99 12.98 14.83 13.05
N GLY A 100 12.98 13.61 12.51
CA GLY A 100 12.54 13.35 11.15
C GLY A 100 11.03 13.55 10.99
N GLY A 101 10.58 13.90 9.78
CA GLY A 101 9.14 13.94 9.46
C GLY A 101 8.51 12.55 9.44
N GLY A 102 7.21 12.45 9.75
CA GLY A 102 6.45 11.22 9.57
C GLY A 102 6.18 10.89 8.10
N GLY A 103 6.05 9.60 7.79
CA GLY A 103 5.75 9.10 6.45
C GLY A 103 4.28 9.22 6.07
N MET A 104 3.99 9.12 4.78
CA MET A 104 2.63 9.20 4.25
C MET A 104 1.82 7.92 4.50
N GLY A 105 0.56 8.06 4.94
CA GLY A 105 -0.45 7.00 4.86
C GLY A 105 -1.00 6.90 3.45
N ALA A 106 -0.32 6.19 2.56
CA ALA A 106 -0.61 6.19 1.12
C ALA A 106 -1.87 5.39 0.75
N GLY A 107 -3.04 6.04 0.78
CA GLY A 107 -4.30 5.54 0.21
C GLY A 107 -4.76 4.21 0.77
N GLY A 108 -5.49 4.22 1.90
CA GLY A 108 -5.93 3.01 2.59
C GLY A 108 -6.56 1.95 1.69
N ALA A 109 -7.53 2.36 0.85
CA ALA A 109 -8.23 1.45 -0.06
C ALA A 109 -7.52 1.26 -1.40
N LEU A 110 -7.13 2.38 -2.01
CA LEU A 110 -6.50 2.45 -3.32
C LEU A 110 -5.52 3.62 -3.33
N PHE A 111 -4.28 3.33 -3.68
CA PHE A 111 -3.28 4.35 -4.00
C PHE A 111 -2.93 4.29 -5.48
N VAL A 112 -2.85 5.45 -6.12
CA VAL A 112 -2.50 5.61 -7.53
C VAL A 112 -1.27 6.51 -7.63
N ALA A 113 -0.13 5.93 -8.02
CA ALA A 113 1.11 6.68 -8.20
C ALA A 113 1.11 7.43 -9.54
N ASN A 114 2.08 8.34 -9.70
CA ASN A 114 2.22 9.18 -10.90
C ASN A 114 2.33 8.37 -12.21
N GLY A 115 2.96 7.19 -12.17
CA GLY A 115 3.14 6.32 -13.35
C GLY A 115 1.91 5.47 -13.71
N ALA A 116 0.79 5.63 -13.00
CA ALA A 116 -0.38 4.77 -13.14
C ALA A 116 -1.58 5.52 -13.74
N ASN A 117 -2.34 4.81 -14.57
CA ASN A 117 -3.64 5.24 -15.08
C ASN A 117 -4.69 4.23 -14.60
N VAL A 118 -5.59 4.67 -13.72
CA VAL A 118 -6.56 3.78 -13.07
C VAL A 118 -7.98 4.20 -13.40
N THR A 119 -8.78 3.25 -13.88
CA THR A 119 -10.23 3.39 -14.00
C THR A 119 -10.92 2.53 -12.94
N VAL A 120 -11.83 3.13 -12.20
CA VAL A 120 -12.70 2.41 -11.26
C VAL A 120 -14.14 2.41 -11.78
N ASN A 121 -14.76 1.23 -11.81
CA ASN A 121 -16.13 1.07 -12.26
C ASN A 121 -16.92 0.21 -11.28
N ASN A 122 -18.02 0.74 -10.74
CA ASN A 122 -18.83 0.05 -9.73
C ASN A 122 -17.97 -0.45 -8.54
N VAL A 123 -17.16 0.45 -7.98
CA VAL A 123 -16.30 0.16 -6.82
C VAL A 123 -16.79 0.94 -5.62
N ALA A 124 -16.92 0.27 -4.47
CA ALA A 124 -17.27 0.90 -3.20
C ALA A 124 -16.04 0.96 -2.30
N LEU A 125 -15.75 2.13 -1.72
CA LEU A 125 -14.66 2.32 -0.75
C LEU A 125 -15.27 2.69 0.61
N ALA A 126 -15.17 1.82 1.61
CA ALA A 126 -15.82 2.01 2.91
C ALA A 126 -14.86 1.89 4.10
N SER A 127 -14.93 2.81 5.06
CA SER A 127 -14.19 2.72 6.33
C SER A 127 -12.66 2.55 6.20
N ASN A 128 -12.08 3.05 5.10
CA ASN A 128 -10.65 2.97 4.84
C ASN A 128 -9.91 4.15 5.49
N GLN A 129 -8.66 3.93 5.91
CA GLN A 129 -7.86 4.94 6.61
C GLN A 129 -6.49 5.14 5.95
N ALA A 130 -6.08 6.40 5.87
CA ALA A 130 -4.79 6.86 5.37
C ALA A 130 -4.07 7.59 6.50
N ASN A 131 -3.36 6.82 7.34
CA ASN A 131 -2.77 7.31 8.57
C ASN A 131 -1.30 7.68 8.34
N GLY A 132 -0.98 8.97 8.44
CA GLY A 132 0.41 9.42 8.44
C GLY A 132 1.20 8.87 9.63
N GLY A 133 2.52 8.84 9.49
CA GLY A 133 3.43 8.57 10.59
C GLY A 133 3.59 9.79 11.50
N ASN A 134 4.00 9.54 12.73
CA ASN A 134 4.35 10.61 13.66
C ASN A 134 5.71 11.21 13.27
N GLY A 135 5.91 12.51 13.54
CA GLY A 135 7.25 13.09 13.53
C GLY A 135 8.14 12.50 14.64
N GLY A 136 9.45 12.53 14.43
CA GLY A 136 10.43 12.19 15.43
C GLY A 136 10.60 13.30 16.48
N ASN A 137 11.06 12.92 17.66
CA ASN A 137 11.40 13.87 18.71
C ASN A 137 12.77 14.53 18.43
N TYR A 138 13.03 15.67 19.07
CA TYR A 138 14.31 16.36 19.03
C TYR A 138 14.85 16.68 20.43
N GLY A 139 16.18 16.82 20.55
CA GLY A 139 16.91 17.19 21.76
C GLY A 139 17.76 18.45 21.53
N ALA A 140 18.99 18.47 22.03
CA ALA A 140 19.97 19.51 21.71
C ALA A 140 21.37 18.90 21.45
N GLY A 141 21.99 19.25 20.32
CA GLY A 141 23.37 18.91 19.94
C GLY A 141 23.52 17.52 19.31
N GLY A 142 23.74 17.45 17.99
CA GLY A 142 24.08 16.21 17.28
C GLY A 142 23.48 16.11 15.88
N SER A 143 23.31 14.91 15.34
CA SER A 143 22.70 14.76 13.99
C SER A 143 21.17 14.69 14.04
N GLY A 144 20.52 15.08 12.94
CA GLY A 144 19.07 15.00 12.76
C GLY A 144 18.57 13.57 12.51
N GLY A 145 17.30 13.33 12.82
CA GLY A 145 16.60 12.06 12.54
C GLY A 145 16.12 11.97 11.08
N GLY A 146 16.13 10.77 10.52
CA GLY A 146 15.61 10.49 9.18
C GLY A 146 14.08 10.49 9.12
N GLY A 147 13.50 10.79 7.96
CA GLY A 147 12.05 10.75 7.75
C GLY A 147 11.48 9.32 7.68
N GLY A 148 10.21 9.16 8.03
CA GLY A 148 9.47 7.90 7.87
C GLY A 148 9.06 7.63 6.42
N GLY A 149 9.05 6.35 6.02
CA GLY A 149 8.67 5.90 4.69
C GLY A 149 7.31 5.19 4.64
N LEU A 150 6.94 4.64 3.48
CA LEU A 150 5.67 3.95 3.23
C LEU A 150 5.52 2.57 3.92
N GLY A 151 6.58 2.10 4.58
CA GLY A 151 6.59 0.80 5.25
C GLY A 151 7.69 0.66 6.31
N GLY A 152 8.25 1.78 6.78
CA GLY A 152 9.37 1.75 7.72
C GLY A 152 9.59 3.10 8.38
N ASN A 153 10.01 3.07 9.64
CA ASN A 153 10.36 4.28 10.38
C ASN A 153 11.68 4.86 9.86
N GLY A 154 11.87 6.16 10.04
CA GLY A 154 13.15 6.82 9.80
C GLY A 154 14.21 6.43 10.82
N GLY A 155 15.48 6.50 10.42
CA GLY A 155 16.61 6.22 11.31
C GLY A 155 16.81 7.32 12.35
N ASN A 156 17.22 6.95 13.56
CA ASN A 156 17.57 7.94 14.58
C ASN A 156 18.89 8.64 14.25
N GLY A 157 19.02 9.91 14.63
CA GLY A 157 20.29 10.64 14.60
C GLY A 157 21.30 10.04 15.60
N GLY A 158 22.57 10.01 15.22
CA GLY A 158 23.69 9.67 16.10
C GLY A 158 24.28 10.90 16.82
N ASN A 159 25.02 10.66 17.90
CA ASN A 159 25.81 11.68 18.57
C ASN A 159 26.94 12.17 17.65
N ALA A 160 27.07 13.48 17.48
CA ALA A 160 28.25 14.08 16.85
C ALA A 160 29.36 14.17 17.90
N GLY A 161 30.07 13.06 18.14
CA GLY A 161 31.16 13.01 19.10
C GLY A 161 31.69 11.59 19.31
N ALA A 162 32.60 11.18 18.42
CA ALA A 162 33.61 10.15 18.67
C ALA A 162 34.91 10.61 18.02
#